data_AF-A0A1S8WN86-F1
#
_entry.id   AF-A0A1S8WN86-F1
#
_cell.length_a   1.000
_cell.length_b   1.000
_cell.length_c   1.000
_cell.angle_alpha   90.00
_cell.angle_beta   90.00
_cell.angle_gamma   90.00
#
_symmetry.space_group_name_H-M   'P 1'
#
loop_
_entity.id
_entity.type
_entity.pdbx_description
1 polymer ?
#
loop_
_entity_poly.entity_id
_entity_poly.type
_entity_poly.pdbx_seq_one_letter_code
_entity_poly.pdbx_strand_id
1 'polypeptide(L)'
;MTVLSGHTGVGKTTFLCEYSLDLAEQGVATLWGSFEMPLRKICRTLIHQYAGENLSIASPLRVAQWASMFSESVPMCFMNYHGSQPETEVFK
;
A
#
# COMPACT_ATOMS: atom_id res chain seq x y z
N MET A 1 -18.23 2.06 -8.65
CA MET A 1 -16.95 2.66 -9.09
C MET A 1 -16.82 4.01 -8.41
N THR A 2 -15.69 4.25 -7.74
CA THR A 2 -15.40 5.52 -7.05
C THR A 2 -14.12 6.09 -7.65
N VAL A 3 -14.12 7.38 -7.99
CA VAL A 3 -12.97 8.05 -8.61
C VAL A 3 -12.54 9.19 -7.71
N LEU A 4 -11.27 9.19 -7.31
CA LEU A 4 -10.65 10.29 -6.58
C LEU A 4 -9.67 11.02 -7.49
N SER A 5 -9.89 12.33 -7.69
CA SER A 5 -9.08 13.15 -8.59
C SER A 5 -8.63 14.46 -7.91
N GLY A 6 -7.59 15.08 -8.48
CA GLY A 6 -7.00 16.31 -7.96
C GLY A 6 -5.50 16.39 -8.26
N HIS A 7 -4.90 17.55 -8.05
CA HIS A 7 -3.48 17.80 -8.33
C HIS A 7 -2.54 16.90 -7.51
N THR A 8 -1.29 16.74 -7.94
CA THR A 8 -0.26 16.04 -7.16
C THR A 8 -0.02 16.77 -5.83
N GLY A 9 0.25 16.01 -4.76
CA GLY A 9 0.55 16.58 -3.44
C GLY A 9 -0.67 16.88 -2.56
N VAL A 10 -1.90 16.82 -3.07
CA VAL A 10 -3.13 17.06 -2.26
C VAL A 10 -3.53 15.90 -1.34
N GLY A 11 -2.71 14.85 -1.23
CA GLY A 11 -2.93 13.74 -0.31
C GLY A 11 -3.77 12.57 -0.82
N LYS A 12 -4.12 12.53 -2.12
CA LYS A 12 -4.97 11.45 -2.70
C LYS A 12 -4.47 10.04 -2.38
N THR A 13 -3.17 9.78 -2.60
CA THR A 13 -2.59 8.47 -2.35
C THR A 13 -2.59 8.12 -0.86
N THR A 14 -2.34 9.10 0.01
CA THR A 14 -2.40 8.92 1.45
C THR A 14 -3.81 8.56 1.91
N PHE A 15 -4.82 9.28 1.41
CA PHE A 15 -6.23 8.97 1.68
C PHE A 15 -6.63 7.60 1.16
N LEU A 16 -6.22 7.24 -0.06
CA LEU A 16 -6.49 5.91 -0.61
C LEU A 16 -5.86 4.80 0.23
N CYS A 17 -4.65 5.02 0.77
CA CYS A 17 -4.01 4.06 1.68
C CYS A 17 -4.87 3.83 2.93
N GLU A 18 -5.32 4.90 3.58
CA GLU A 18 -6.18 4.84 4.77
C GLU A 18 -7.51 4.14 4.47
N TYR A 19 -8.23 4.60 3.44
CA TYR A 19 -9.51 3.99 3.05
C TYR A 19 -9.38 2.51 2.66
N SER A 20 -8.30 2.14 1.96
CA SER A 20 -8.05 0.75 1.62
C SER A 20 -7.68 -0.12 2.83
N LEU A 21 -7.03 0.48 3.84
CA LEU A 21 -6.71 -0.18 5.09
C LEU A 21 -7.97 -0.44 5.89
N ASP A 22 -8.85 0.55 6.02
CA ASP A 22 -10.14 0.41 6.71
C ASP A 22 -10.98 -0.73 6.12
N LEU A 23 -11.02 -0.83 4.78
CA LEU A 23 -11.71 -1.92 4.09
C LEU A 23 -11.06 -3.28 4.40
N ALA A 24 -9.74 -3.36 4.36
CA ALA A 24 -9.02 -4.60 4.63
C ALA A 24 -9.19 -5.05 6.09
N GLU A 25 -9.12 -4.14 7.06
CA GLU A 25 -9.36 -4.44 8.48
C GLU A 25 -10.80 -4.91 8.75
N GLN A 26 -11.76 -4.50 7.93
CA GLN A 26 -13.14 -5.02 7.94
C GLN A 26 -13.29 -6.40 7.27
N GLY A 27 -12.19 -7.00 6.81
CA GLY A 27 -12.16 -8.31 6.16
C GLY A 27 -12.46 -8.27 4.66
N VAL A 28 -12.52 -7.08 4.04
CA VAL A 28 -12.70 -6.97 2.58
C VAL A 28 -11.36 -7.21 1.89
N ALA A 29 -11.29 -8.28 1.09
CA ALA A 29 -10.10 -8.58 0.29
C ALA A 29 -9.74 -7.40 -0.62
N THR A 30 -8.55 -6.83 -0.42
CA THR A 30 -8.16 -5.55 -1.02
C THR A 30 -6.90 -5.73 -1.86
N LEU A 31 -6.97 -5.36 -3.14
CA LEU A 31 -5.83 -5.42 -4.08
C LEU A 31 -5.35 -4.01 -4.41
N TRP A 32 -4.06 -3.75 -4.18
CA TRP A 32 -3.40 -2.50 -4.56
C TRP A 32 -2.66 -2.62 -5.89
N GLY A 33 -3.00 -1.73 -6.82
CA GLY A 33 -2.30 -1.52 -8.08
C GLY A 33 -1.74 -0.12 -8.18
N SER A 34 -0.42 0.03 -8.07
CA SER A 34 0.22 1.34 -8.18
C SER A 34 1.11 1.44 -9.40
N PHE A 35 0.74 2.36 -10.29
CA PHE A 35 1.44 2.59 -11.56
C PHE A 35 2.27 3.88 -11.55
N GLU A 36 1.90 4.86 -10.71
CA GLU A 36 2.61 6.14 -10.60
C GLU A 36 3.63 6.13 -9.44
N MET A 37 3.25 5.56 -8.30
CA MET A 37 4.04 5.62 -7.06
C MET A 37 4.71 4.27 -6.76
N PRO A 38 6.01 4.23 -6.40
CA PRO A 38 6.68 2.97 -6.09
C PRO A 38 6.02 2.23 -4.93
N LEU A 39 5.85 0.91 -5.05
CA LEU A 39 5.16 0.07 -4.06
C LEU A 39 5.76 0.24 -2.65
N ARG A 40 7.09 0.34 -2.53
CA ARG A 40 7.78 0.60 -1.25
C ARG A 40 7.28 1.85 -0.52
N LYS A 41 6.87 2.91 -1.23
CA LYS A 41 6.35 4.14 -0.62
C LYS A 41 4.91 3.95 -0.12
N ILE A 42 4.11 3.16 -0.85
CA ILE A 42 2.74 2.81 -0.45
C ILE A 42 2.77 1.93 0.78
N CYS A 43 3.52 0.83 0.76
CA CYS A 43 3.66 -0.06 1.92
C CYS A 43 4.15 0.69 3.15
N ARG A 44 5.11 1.61 3.01
CA ARG A 44 5.53 2.46 4.12
C ARG A 44 4.37 3.29 4.67
N THR A 45 3.61 3.97 3.81
CA THR A 45 2.46 4.79 4.22
C THR A 45 1.40 3.94 4.95
N LEU A 46 1.07 2.77 4.41
CA LEU A 46 0.13 1.82 5.01
C LEU A 46 0.58 1.35 6.39
N ILE A 47 1.85 0.96 6.58
CA ILE A 47 2.35 0.50 7.88
C ILE A 47 2.32 1.65 8.91
N HIS A 48 2.64 2.88 8.51
CA HIS A 48 2.50 4.05 9.39
C HIS A 48 1.04 4.28 9.82
N GLN A 49 0.09 4.17 8.89
CA GLN A 49 -1.33 4.33 9.17
C GLN A 49 -1.85 3.21 10.07
N TYR A 50 -1.50 1.96 9.77
CA TYR A 50 -1.84 0.78 10.57
C TYR A 50 -1.30 0.86 12.00
N ALA A 51 -0.07 1.35 12.16
CA ALA A 51 0.53 1.52 13.47
C ALA A 51 -0.08 2.67 14.29
N GLY A 52 -0.77 3.61 13.64
CA GLY A 52 -1.24 4.85 14.26
C GLY A 52 -0.11 5.75 14.79
N GLU A 53 1.14 5.48 14.42
CA GLU A 53 2.32 6.17 14.92
C GLU A 53 3.38 6.45 13.83
N ASN A 54 4.20 7.47 14.07
CA ASN A 54 5.30 7.78 13.16
C ASN A 54 6.51 6.86 13.42
N LEU A 55 6.60 5.79 12.64
CA LEU A 55 7.70 4.83 12.66
C LEU A 55 9.01 5.44 12.14
N SER A 56 9.94 5.68 13.07
CA SER A 56 11.27 6.19 12.75
C SER A 56 12.18 5.12 12.13
N ILE A 57 13.03 5.55 11.20
CA ILE A 57 14.11 4.71 10.63
C ILE A 57 15.12 4.30 11.71
N ALA A 58 15.25 5.08 12.79
CA ALA A 58 16.10 4.76 13.93
C ALA A 58 15.58 3.57 14.76
N SER A 59 14.36 3.07 14.50
CA SER A 59 13.75 1.97 15.23
C SER A 59 13.31 0.84 14.28
N PRO A 60 14.24 0.19 13.57
CA PRO A 60 13.91 -0.82 12.56
C PRO A 60 13.17 -2.03 13.15
N LEU A 61 13.44 -2.39 14.41
CA LEU A 61 12.73 -3.47 15.10
C LEU A 61 11.24 -3.14 15.28
N ARG A 62 10.91 -1.87 15.58
CA ARG A 62 9.53 -1.41 15.73
C ARG A 62 8.78 -1.45 14.40
N VAL A 63 9.43 -1.04 13.32
CA VAL A 63 8.89 -1.16 11.96
C VAL A 63 8.61 -2.63 11.61
N ALA A 64 9.56 -3.52 11.91
CA ALA A 64 9.42 -4.96 11.65
C ALA A 64 8.27 -5.59 12.44
N GLN A 65 8.08 -5.20 13.70
CA GLN A 65 6.94 -5.65 14.53
C GLN A 65 5.60 -5.30 13.89
N TRP A 66 5.41 -4.03 13.50
CA TRP A 66 4.19 -3.59 12.83
C TRP A 66 4.00 -4.24 11.46
N ALA A 67 5.07 -4.43 10.70
CA ALA A 67 5.01 -5.11 9.40
C ALA A 67 4.57 -6.57 9.54
N SER A 68 5.05 -7.30 10.56
CA SER A 68 4.60 -8.68 10.85
C SER A 68 3.10 -8.70 11.15
N MET A 69 2.65 -7.87 12.11
CA MET A 69 1.24 -7.80 12.48
C MET A 69 0.34 -7.42 11.30
N PHE A 70 0.78 -6.47 10.46
CA PHE A 70 0.08 -6.09 9.24
C PHE A 70 -0.08 -7.29 8.30
N SER A 71 1.01 -8.02 8.03
CA SER A 71 1.00 -9.15 7.10
C SER A 71 0.12 -10.32 7.55
N GLU A 72 -0.05 -10.48 8.86
CA GLU A 72 -0.86 -11.55 9.46
C GLU A 72 -2.35 -11.17 9.56
N SER A 73 -2.64 -9.89 9.82
CA SER A 73 -3.99 -9.43 10.18
C SER A 73 -4.75 -8.78 9.03
N VAL A 74 -4.05 -8.24 8.03
CA VAL A 74 -4.66 -7.39 7.00
C VAL A 74 -4.67 -8.12 5.65
N PRO A 75 -5.86 -8.45 5.08
CA PRO A 75 -6.01 -9.18 3.82
C PRO A 75 -5.76 -8.27 2.60
N MET A 76 -4.54 -7.76 2.48
CA MET A 76 -4.12 -6.87 1.40
C MET A 76 -3.12 -7.55 0.47
N CYS A 77 -3.40 -7.51 -0.83
CA CYS A 77 -2.50 -7.98 -1.89
C CYS A 77 -1.94 -6.79 -2.67
N PHE A 78 -0.71 -6.93 -3.18
CA PHE A 78 -0.05 -5.88 -3.95
C PHE A 78 0.35 -6.39 -5.33
N MET A 79 -0.01 -5.66 -6.36
CA MET A 79 0.47 -5.90 -7.71
C MET A 79 1.89 -5.36 -7.86
N ASN A 80 2.84 -6.25 -8.13
CA ASN A 80 4.21 -5.88 -8.43
C ASN A 80 4.39 -5.66 -9.94
N TYR A 81 3.69 -4.65 -10.50
CA TYR A 81 3.90 -4.21 -11.87
C TYR A 81 4.80 -2.98 -11.88
N HIS A 82 6.03 -3.15 -12.32
CA HIS A 82 6.96 -2.05 -12.59
C HIS A 82 7.39 -2.10 -14.06
N GLY A 83 6.96 -1.10 -14.83
CA GLY A 83 7.43 -0.88 -16.20
C GLY A 83 6.66 -1.63 -17.30
N SER A 84 7.13 -1.46 -18.55
CA SER A 84 6.66 -2.23 -19.70
C SER A 84 7.13 -3.68 -19.55
N GLN A 85 6.20 -4.63 -19.55
CA GLN A 85 6.56 -6.03 -19.75
C GLN A 85 6.86 -6.26 -21.23
N PRO A 86 7.88 -7.06 -21.59
CA PRO A 86 8.08 -7.46 -22.97
C PRO A 86 6.90 -8.33 -23.42
N GLU A 87 6.46 -8.17 -24.67
CA GLU A 87 5.34 -8.94 -25.26
C GLU A 87 5.55 -10.46 -25.11
N THR A 88 6.81 -10.91 -25.10
CA THR A 88 7.21 -12.31 -24.95
C THR A 88 6.94 -12.90 -23.57
N GLU A 89 6.75 -12.09 -22.52
CA GLU A 89 6.30 -12.55 -21.20
C GLU A 89 4.77 -12.60 -21.08
N VAL A 90 4.07 -11.80 -21.89
CA VAL A 90 2.60 -11.66 -21.86
C VAL A 90 1.91 -12.76 -22.65
N PHE A 91 2.45 -13.12 -23.82
CA PHE A 91 1.84 -14.10 -24.73
C PHE A 91 2.37 -15.54 -24.58
N LYS A 92 2.84 -15.93 -23.39
CA LYS A 92 3.22 -17.32 -23.11
C LYS A 92 2.03 -18.24 -22.94
#